data_AF-A0A165NJ97-F1
#
_entry.id   AF-A0A165NJ97-F1
#
_cell.length_a   1.000
_cell.length_b   1.000
_cell.length_c   1.000
_cell.angle_alpha   90.00
_cell.angle_beta   90.00
_cell.angle_gamma   90.00
#
_symmetry.space_group_name_H-M   'P 1'
#
loop_
_entity.id
_entity.type
_entity.pdbx_description
1 polymer ?
#
loop_
_entity_poly.entity_id
_entity_poly.type
_entity_poly.pdbx_seq_one_letter_code
_entity_poly.pdbx_strand_id
1 'polypeptide(L)'
;MLRRQLDITLASTAQGLNPACSLQLRLPDELWCMIWQDLSLADRVSVSLVCHAWRTLALGCPRVWSSIDFDSDVHGKSCKCSDLGWLARRKCRQPKRVNFHLLDIALEHCKEAQLTLHSVDSVDYSIDLESVYREYFAKLQPYAGRIAAIRMDLDDCPAVLPFLNHIHTDSLPSLRILSLSCRRCPHDDYDYRCGDVLPSDNALPRLEELSLPPCSRWTRPWTSSPALRAVSCPIDNTDDILSILHACPALEILHLTFVQSVQSDSEDLETMACIHSAVALSEMLRHVRRLPDHPRFLFYPSAITTKILLRTGRSVHLSNTSTLQSTLP
;
A
#
# COMPACT_ATOMS: atom_id res chain seq x y z
N MET A 1 -39.83 1.41 -29.36
CA MET A 1 -40.85 2.04 -28.49
C MET A 1 -41.28 1.11 -27.35
N LEU A 2 -41.67 -0.13 -27.63
CA LEU A 2 -42.13 -1.12 -26.63
C LEU A 2 -41.12 -1.42 -25.50
N ARG A 3 -39.82 -1.58 -25.81
CA ARG A 3 -38.78 -1.82 -24.79
C ARG A 3 -38.72 -0.69 -23.75
N ARG A 4 -38.80 0.56 -24.21
CA ARG A 4 -38.82 1.74 -23.32
C ARG A 4 -40.05 1.76 -22.42
N GLN A 5 -41.23 1.40 -22.92
CA GLN A 5 -42.44 1.30 -22.10
C GLN A 5 -42.33 0.18 -21.07
N LEU A 6 -41.83 -0.99 -21.47
CA LEU A 6 -41.58 -2.11 -20.55
C LEU A 6 -40.61 -1.70 -19.44
N ASP A 7 -39.49 -1.05 -19.78
CA ASP A 7 -38.50 -0.56 -18.82
C ASP A 7 -39.12 0.45 -17.83
N ILE A 8 -39.97 1.36 -18.31
CA ILE A 8 -40.69 2.33 -17.47
C ILE A 8 -41.67 1.62 -16.52
N THR A 9 -42.45 0.66 -17.01
CA THR A 9 -43.42 -0.08 -16.19
C THR A 9 -42.73 -0.97 -15.15
N LEU A 10 -41.66 -1.66 -15.52
CA LEU A 10 -40.84 -2.45 -14.59
C LEU A 10 -40.21 -1.57 -13.53
N ALA A 11 -39.62 -0.43 -13.90
CA ALA A 11 -39.02 0.50 -12.95
C ALA A 11 -40.06 1.05 -11.95
N SER A 12 -41.23 1.47 -12.42
CA SER A 12 -42.32 1.96 -11.57
C SER A 12 -42.83 0.89 -10.60
N THR A 13 -43.02 -0.34 -11.09
CA THR A 13 -43.49 -1.47 -10.26
C THR A 13 -42.45 -1.86 -9.21
N ALA A 14 -41.17 -1.94 -9.58
CA ALA A 14 -40.08 -2.23 -8.65
C ALA A 14 -39.92 -1.12 -7.59
N GLN A 15 -40.10 0.15 -7.97
CA GLN A 15 -40.09 1.28 -7.03
C GLN A 15 -41.19 1.16 -5.97
N GLY A 16 -42.36 0.62 -6.30
CA GLY A 16 -43.44 0.38 -5.33
C GLY A 16 -43.18 -0.82 -4.40
N LEU A 17 -42.54 -1.88 -4.89
CA LEU A 17 -42.29 -3.10 -4.11
C LEU A 17 -41.06 -3.01 -3.21
N ASN A 18 -40.04 -2.27 -3.62
CA ASN A 18 -38.79 -2.15 -2.86
C ASN A 18 -39.02 -1.67 -1.42
N PRO A 19 -39.81 -0.62 -1.13
CA PRO A 19 -40.06 -0.19 0.25
C PRO A 19 -40.74 -1.27 1.10
N ALA A 20 -41.65 -2.06 0.51
CA ALA A 20 -42.45 -3.04 1.24
C ALA A 20 -41.68 -4.33 1.54
N CYS A 21 -40.78 -4.75 0.66
CA CYS A 21 -40.04 -6.01 0.77
C CYS A 21 -38.57 -5.84 1.19
N SER A 22 -38.04 -4.62 1.15
CA SER A 22 -36.64 -4.36 1.43
C SER A 22 -36.37 -4.29 2.94
N LEU A 23 -35.30 -4.96 3.35
CA LEU A 23 -34.70 -4.78 4.68
C LEU A 23 -34.16 -3.36 4.89
N GLN A 24 -34.19 -2.48 3.88
CA GLN A 24 -33.78 -1.08 3.99
C GLN A 24 -34.44 -0.35 5.17
N LEU A 25 -35.72 -0.59 5.45
CA LEU A 25 -36.40 0.08 6.56
C LEU A 25 -35.89 -0.34 7.95
N ARG A 26 -35.03 -1.36 8.04
CA ARG A 26 -34.54 -1.91 9.31
C ARG A 26 -33.18 -1.37 9.73
N LEU A 27 -32.42 -0.77 8.82
CA LEU A 27 -31.10 -0.22 9.11
C LEU A 27 -31.07 1.27 8.72
N PRO A 28 -30.57 2.14 9.60
CA PRO A 28 -30.27 3.53 9.25
C PRO A 28 -29.33 3.64 8.04
N ASP A 29 -29.50 4.72 7.27
CA ASP A 29 -28.72 5.03 6.08
C ASP A 29 -27.21 5.05 6.34
N GLU A 30 -26.79 5.47 7.54
CA GLU A 30 -25.38 5.51 7.95
C GLU A 30 -24.78 4.11 8.02
N LEU A 31 -25.54 3.11 8.48
CA LEU A 31 -25.06 1.73 8.56
C LEU A 31 -24.89 1.13 7.16
N TRP A 32 -25.79 1.44 6.23
CA TRP A 32 -25.63 1.05 4.83
C TRP A 32 -24.37 1.66 4.22
N CYS A 33 -24.13 2.96 4.45
CA CYS A 33 -22.92 3.62 3.97
C CYS A 33 -21.64 2.98 4.53
N MET A 34 -21.63 2.62 5.83
CA MET A 34 -20.50 1.92 6.44
C MET A 34 -20.26 0.55 5.80
N ILE A 35 -21.32 -0.25 5.62
CA ILE A 35 -21.23 -1.56 4.96
C ILE A 35 -20.67 -1.42 3.53
N TRP A 36 -21.16 -0.42 2.78
CA TRP A 36 -20.73 -0.21 1.40
C TRP A 36 -19.31 0.33 1.29
N GLN A 37 -18.83 1.10 2.28
CA GLN A 37 -17.46 1.59 2.31
C GLN A 37 -16.44 0.44 2.35
N ASP A 38 -16.80 -0.70 2.96
CA ASP A 38 -15.95 -1.89 3.05
C ASP A 38 -15.99 -2.79 1.79
N LEU A 39 -16.85 -2.48 0.81
CA LEU A 39 -16.91 -3.22 -0.46
C LEU A 39 -15.81 -2.78 -1.43
N SER A 40 -15.48 -3.61 -2.42
CA SER A 40 -14.60 -3.21 -3.52
C SER A 40 -15.24 -2.08 -4.34
N LEU A 41 -14.42 -1.28 -5.03
CA LEU A 41 -14.95 -0.16 -5.83
C LEU A 41 -15.96 -0.61 -6.91
N ALA A 42 -15.75 -1.78 -7.52
CA ALA A 42 -16.68 -2.37 -8.50
C ALA A 42 -18.03 -2.75 -7.86
N ASP A 43 -17.99 -3.28 -6.65
CA ASP A 43 -19.20 -3.65 -5.89
C ASP A 43 -19.96 -2.40 -5.43
N ARG A 44 -19.28 -1.31 -5.09
CA ARG A 44 -19.92 -0.02 -4.77
C ARG A 44 -20.65 0.57 -5.98
N VAL A 45 -20.05 0.48 -7.17
CA VAL A 45 -20.76 0.80 -8.41
C VAL A 45 -21.97 -0.10 -8.56
N SER A 46 -21.84 -1.41 -8.38
CA SER A 46 -22.96 -2.35 -8.48
C SER A 46 -24.10 -2.05 -7.50
N VAL A 47 -23.78 -1.70 -6.24
CA VAL A 47 -24.73 -1.21 -5.22
C VAL A 47 -25.49 0.01 -5.71
N SER A 48 -24.82 0.97 -6.33
CA SER A 48 -25.46 2.16 -6.89
C SER A 48 -26.42 1.86 -8.06
N LEU A 49 -26.37 0.65 -8.63
CA LEU A 49 -27.25 0.21 -9.71
C LEU A 49 -28.45 -0.62 -9.23
N VAL A 50 -28.48 -1.08 -7.98
CA VAL A 50 -29.53 -2.00 -7.47
C VAL A 50 -30.92 -1.36 -7.50
N CYS A 51 -31.09 -0.19 -6.88
CA CYS A 51 -32.35 0.54 -6.87
C CYS A 51 -32.10 2.05 -6.73
N HIS A 52 -33.15 2.86 -6.96
CA HIS A 52 -33.03 4.31 -6.85
C HIS A 52 -32.57 4.76 -5.46
N ALA A 53 -33.13 4.19 -4.39
CA ALA A 53 -32.76 4.55 -3.03
C ALA A 53 -31.27 4.26 -2.73
N TRP A 54 -30.76 3.10 -3.14
CA TRP A 54 -29.32 2.76 -2.97
C TRP A 54 -28.43 3.67 -3.79
N ARG A 55 -28.83 3.99 -5.02
CA ARG A 55 -28.13 4.98 -5.84
C ARG A 55 -28.04 6.33 -5.13
N THR A 56 -29.18 6.88 -4.71
CA THR A 56 -29.23 8.18 -4.04
C THR A 56 -28.37 8.19 -2.79
N LEU A 57 -28.45 7.14 -1.97
CA LEU A 57 -27.67 7.04 -0.74
C LEU A 57 -26.16 6.90 -1.01
N ALA A 58 -25.77 5.98 -1.89
CA ALA A 58 -24.36 5.73 -2.21
C ALA A 58 -23.71 6.96 -2.85
N LEU A 59 -24.35 7.59 -3.84
CA LEU A 59 -23.84 8.81 -4.49
C LEU A 59 -23.91 10.05 -3.59
N GLY A 60 -24.82 10.04 -2.61
CA GLY A 60 -24.98 11.11 -1.62
C GLY A 60 -23.92 11.10 -0.52
N CYS A 61 -23.22 9.98 -0.31
CA CYS A 61 -22.24 9.80 0.75
C CYS A 61 -20.79 9.73 0.20
N PRO A 62 -20.01 10.82 0.24
CA PRO A 62 -18.66 10.84 -0.33
C PRO A 62 -17.68 9.84 0.31
N ARG A 63 -17.92 9.47 1.58
CA ARG A 63 -17.09 8.49 2.30
C ARG A 63 -17.18 7.08 1.71
N VAL A 64 -18.29 6.73 1.08
CA VAL A 64 -18.42 5.46 0.34
C VAL A 64 -17.41 5.39 -0.82
N TRP A 65 -16.99 6.53 -1.37
CA TRP A 65 -16.09 6.61 -2.52
C TRP A 65 -14.66 7.01 -2.16
N SER A 66 -14.35 7.15 -0.86
CA SER A 66 -13.07 7.71 -0.42
C SER A 66 -11.94 6.67 -0.32
N SER A 67 -12.27 5.38 -0.29
CA SER A 67 -11.29 4.29 -0.43
C SER A 67 -11.24 3.84 -1.88
N ILE A 68 -10.11 4.02 -2.54
CA ILE A 68 -9.93 3.74 -3.96
C ILE A 68 -9.02 2.52 -4.09
N ASP A 69 -9.60 1.43 -4.60
CA ASP A 69 -8.87 0.22 -4.94
C ASP A 69 -8.47 0.29 -6.42
N PHE A 70 -7.18 0.30 -6.70
CA PHE A 70 -6.61 0.28 -8.04
C PHE A 70 -5.94 -1.06 -8.27
N ASP A 71 -6.50 -1.81 -9.21
CA ASP A 71 -5.95 -3.10 -9.63
C ASP A 71 -5.41 -2.97 -11.05
N SER A 72 -4.19 -3.43 -11.25
CA SER A 72 -3.59 -3.58 -12.58
C SER A 72 -3.23 -5.04 -12.81
N ASP A 73 -3.73 -5.58 -13.90
CA ASP A 73 -3.31 -6.88 -14.47
C ASP A 73 -2.59 -6.70 -15.82
N VAL A 74 -2.04 -5.50 -16.07
CA VAL A 74 -1.41 -5.18 -17.34
C VAL A 74 -0.06 -5.87 -17.44
N HIS A 75 -0.03 -6.94 -18.22
CA HIS A 75 1.20 -7.60 -18.61
C HIS A 75 2.02 -6.75 -19.59
N GLY A 76 3.35 -6.76 -19.42
CA GLY A 76 4.27 -6.17 -20.39
C GLY A 76 4.29 -6.95 -21.70
N LYS A 77 4.74 -6.32 -22.79
CA LYS A 77 4.89 -6.94 -24.11
C LYS A 77 5.70 -8.26 -24.12
N SER A 78 6.58 -8.44 -23.13
CA SER A 78 7.42 -9.62 -22.97
C SER A 78 6.75 -10.77 -22.19
N CYS A 79 5.51 -10.63 -21.70
CA CYS A 79 4.90 -11.74 -20.96
C CYS A 79 4.68 -12.96 -21.85
N LYS A 80 5.26 -14.10 -21.45
CA LYS A 80 5.06 -15.43 -22.06
C LYS A 80 3.80 -16.13 -21.54
N CYS A 81 2.83 -15.35 -21.10
CA CYS A 81 1.53 -15.79 -20.58
C CYS A 81 0.77 -16.71 -21.57
N SER A 82 1.02 -16.56 -22.88
CA SER A 82 0.47 -17.40 -23.95
C SER A 82 1.07 -18.81 -23.99
N ASP A 83 2.32 -18.95 -23.55
CA ASP A 83 3.18 -20.12 -23.75
C ASP A 83 3.13 -21.06 -22.56
N LEU A 84 2.85 -20.52 -21.37
CA LEU A 84 2.55 -21.31 -20.19
C LEU A 84 1.17 -21.96 -20.39
N GLY A 85 1.09 -23.28 -20.25
CA GLY A 85 -0.07 -24.11 -20.62
C GLY A 85 -1.43 -23.72 -20.00
N TRP A 86 -2.45 -24.55 -20.23
CA TRP A 86 -3.86 -24.24 -19.88
C TRP A 86 -4.10 -23.80 -18.41
N LEU A 87 -3.29 -24.28 -17.46
CA LEU A 87 -3.35 -23.86 -16.05
C LEU A 87 -2.88 -22.41 -15.86
N ALA A 88 -1.86 -21.96 -16.60
CA ALA A 88 -1.39 -20.58 -16.56
C ALA A 88 -2.32 -19.63 -17.32
N ARG A 89 -3.02 -20.11 -18.37
CA ARG A 89 -4.08 -19.35 -19.07
C ARG A 89 -5.26 -18.97 -18.17
N ARG A 90 -5.52 -19.71 -17.09
CA ARG A 90 -6.55 -19.34 -16.11
C ARG A 90 -6.12 -18.17 -15.21
N LYS A 91 -4.82 -18.01 -14.96
CA LYS A 91 -4.26 -16.86 -14.24
C LYS A 91 -4.07 -15.66 -15.16
N CYS A 92 -3.63 -15.89 -16.40
CA CYS A 92 -3.46 -14.85 -17.42
C CYS A 92 -4.73 -14.71 -18.29
N ARG A 93 -5.90 -14.61 -17.66
CA ARG A 93 -7.13 -14.31 -18.41
C ARG A 93 -7.03 -12.85 -18.87
N GLN A 94 -6.87 -12.62 -20.17
CA GLN A 94 -7.10 -11.28 -20.72
C GLN A 94 -8.47 -10.74 -20.26
N PRO A 95 -8.62 -9.42 -20.05
CA PRO A 95 -7.74 -8.32 -20.50
C PRO A 95 -7.02 -7.65 -19.31
N LYS A 96 -5.82 -7.04 -19.44
CA LYS A 96 -5.62 -5.61 -19.79
C LYS A 96 -6.56 -4.63 -19.05
N ARG A 97 -7.01 -4.98 -17.86
CA ARG A 97 -7.98 -4.21 -17.09
C ARG A 97 -7.22 -3.43 -16.04
N VAL A 98 -6.92 -2.21 -16.42
CA VAL A 98 -6.86 -1.12 -15.46
C VAL A 98 -8.29 -0.70 -15.15
N ASN A 99 -8.62 -0.51 -13.89
CA ASN A 99 -9.94 -0.08 -13.47
C ASN A 99 -10.09 1.46 -13.48
N PHE A 100 -9.44 2.17 -14.40
CA PHE A 100 -9.46 3.64 -14.48
C PHE A 100 -10.87 4.24 -14.55
N HIS A 101 -11.80 3.58 -15.22
CA HIS A 101 -13.20 4.04 -15.25
C HIS A 101 -13.85 4.03 -13.86
N LEU A 102 -13.49 3.08 -12.99
CA LEU A 102 -13.97 3.07 -11.60
C LEU A 102 -13.29 4.17 -10.79
N LEU A 103 -11.99 4.40 -11.02
CA LEU A 103 -11.25 5.51 -10.42
C LEU A 103 -11.92 6.86 -10.74
N ASP A 104 -12.28 7.09 -12.00
CA ASP A 104 -12.94 8.33 -12.42
C ASP A 104 -14.30 8.52 -11.70
N ILE A 105 -15.11 7.46 -11.60
CA ILE A 105 -16.39 7.49 -10.85
C ILE A 105 -16.14 7.78 -9.36
N ALA A 106 -15.14 7.15 -8.74
CA ALA A 106 -14.82 7.36 -7.34
C ALA A 106 -14.39 8.80 -7.06
N LEU A 107 -13.50 9.33 -7.92
CA LEU A 107 -12.98 10.69 -7.79
C LEU A 107 -14.08 11.73 -7.98
N GLU A 108 -15.03 11.51 -8.89
CA GLU A 108 -16.20 12.38 -9.07
C GLU A 108 -17.08 12.43 -7.79
N HIS A 109 -17.28 11.29 -7.12
CA HIS A 109 -18.20 11.20 -5.99
C HIS A 109 -17.55 11.41 -4.61
N CYS A 110 -16.23 11.33 -4.50
CA CYS A 110 -15.53 11.53 -3.23
C CYS A 110 -15.55 12.98 -2.70
N LYS A 111 -15.94 13.97 -3.52
CA LYS A 111 -16.09 15.40 -3.17
C LYS A 111 -14.93 15.99 -2.36
N GLU A 112 -15.08 16.20 -1.05
CA GLU A 112 -14.04 16.76 -0.16
C GLU A 112 -13.49 15.71 0.83
N ALA A 113 -13.89 14.43 0.70
CA ALA A 113 -13.47 13.38 1.62
C ALA A 113 -11.95 13.11 1.53
N GLN A 114 -11.32 12.68 2.62
CA GLN A 114 -9.93 12.23 2.57
C GLN A 114 -9.79 10.93 1.79
N LEU A 115 -8.81 10.84 0.89
CA LEU A 115 -8.61 9.69 0.02
C LEU A 115 -7.67 8.66 0.66
N THR A 116 -8.07 7.40 0.59
CA THR A 116 -7.23 6.24 0.91
C THR A 116 -7.03 5.47 -0.38
N LEU A 117 -5.78 5.33 -0.81
CA LEU A 117 -5.42 4.63 -2.03
C LEU A 117 -4.89 3.24 -1.67
N HIS A 118 -5.49 2.22 -2.24
CA HIS A 118 -5.02 0.85 -2.20
C HIS A 118 -4.68 0.43 -3.62
N SER A 119 -3.44 0.05 -3.88
CA SER A 119 -3.04 -0.44 -5.19
C SER A 119 -2.47 -1.85 -5.07
N VAL A 120 -2.95 -2.76 -5.89
CA VAL A 120 -2.42 -4.12 -5.97
C VAL A 120 -1.93 -4.37 -7.40
N ASP A 121 -0.66 -4.71 -7.50
CA ASP A 121 -0.06 -5.22 -8.72
C ASP A 121 0.12 -6.74 -8.56
N SER A 122 -0.49 -7.50 -9.47
CA SER A 122 -0.54 -8.95 -9.38
C SER A 122 0.30 -9.65 -10.45
N VAL A 123 0.96 -8.90 -11.32
CA VAL A 123 1.53 -9.45 -12.56
C VAL A 123 3.06 -9.52 -12.55
N ASP A 124 3.53 -10.71 -12.90
CA ASP A 124 4.89 -11.04 -13.31
C ASP A 124 5.39 -10.20 -14.50
N TYR A 125 6.42 -9.38 -14.26
CA TYR A 125 7.29 -8.77 -15.29
C TYR A 125 6.60 -7.84 -16.30
N SER A 126 5.94 -6.81 -15.81
CA SER A 126 5.29 -5.83 -16.67
C SER A 126 6.20 -4.64 -17.01
N ILE A 127 6.94 -4.81 -18.10
CA ILE A 127 7.79 -3.77 -18.71
C ILE A 127 7.00 -2.49 -19.11
N ASP A 128 5.67 -2.56 -19.23
CA ASP A 128 4.83 -1.42 -19.61
C ASP A 128 4.05 -0.77 -18.42
N LEU A 129 4.33 -1.12 -17.16
CA LEU A 129 3.67 -0.54 -15.96
C LEU A 129 3.84 0.97 -15.84
N GLU A 130 4.98 1.48 -16.32
CA GLU A 130 5.28 2.90 -16.27
C GLU A 130 4.14 3.75 -16.87
N SER A 131 3.57 3.32 -18.00
CA SER A 131 2.47 4.04 -18.65
C SER A 131 1.20 4.05 -17.81
N VAL A 132 0.91 2.92 -17.15
CA VAL A 132 -0.25 2.72 -16.31
C VAL A 132 -0.14 3.57 -15.05
N TYR A 133 0.98 3.48 -14.32
CA TYR A 133 1.15 4.27 -13.10
C TYR A 133 1.29 5.75 -13.39
N ARG A 134 1.93 6.14 -14.51
CA ARG A 134 1.96 7.54 -14.96
C ARG A 134 0.55 8.09 -15.16
N GLU A 135 -0.34 7.35 -15.83
CA GLU A 135 -1.74 7.76 -16.00
C GLU A 135 -2.49 7.77 -14.65
N TYR A 136 -2.29 6.75 -13.82
CA TYR A 136 -2.90 6.63 -12.50
C TYR A 136 -2.59 7.85 -11.62
N PHE A 137 -1.31 8.21 -11.50
CA PHE A 137 -0.89 9.32 -10.67
C PHE A 137 -1.21 10.68 -11.30
N ALA A 138 -1.24 10.80 -12.63
CA ALA A 138 -1.73 12.01 -13.30
C ALA A 138 -3.22 12.28 -12.98
N LYS A 139 -4.06 11.24 -12.91
CA LYS A 139 -5.47 11.37 -12.50
C LYS A 139 -5.62 11.74 -11.02
N LEU A 140 -4.69 11.32 -10.16
CA LEU A 140 -4.70 11.60 -8.72
C LEU A 140 -4.13 12.97 -8.35
N GLN A 141 -3.27 13.54 -9.19
CA GLN A 141 -2.58 14.82 -8.93
C GLN A 141 -3.54 15.95 -8.48
N PRO A 142 -4.72 16.18 -9.09
CA PRO A 142 -5.63 17.24 -8.65
C PRO A 142 -6.16 17.05 -7.22
N TYR A 143 -6.05 15.82 -6.69
CA TYR A 143 -6.57 15.42 -5.39
C TYR A 143 -5.46 15.21 -4.36
N ALA A 144 -4.21 15.50 -4.69
CA ALA A 144 -3.04 15.20 -3.87
C ALA A 144 -3.14 15.76 -2.44
N GLY A 145 -3.72 16.97 -2.28
CA GLY A 145 -3.96 17.58 -0.96
C GLY A 145 -4.94 16.81 -0.06
N ARG A 146 -5.72 15.88 -0.61
CA ARG A 146 -6.71 15.06 0.11
C ARG A 146 -6.24 13.63 0.36
N ILE A 147 -5.13 13.20 -0.23
CA ILE A 147 -4.59 11.84 -0.06
C ILE A 147 -4.07 11.70 1.37
N ALA A 148 -4.75 10.88 2.16
CA ALA A 148 -4.41 10.61 3.55
C ALA A 148 -3.65 9.31 3.74
N ALA A 149 -3.82 8.34 2.84
CA ALA A 149 -3.13 7.07 2.91
C ALA A 149 -2.84 6.52 1.52
N ILE A 150 -1.63 5.99 1.33
CA ILE A 150 -1.20 5.25 0.15
C ILE A 150 -0.71 3.89 0.63
N ARG A 151 -1.38 2.83 0.18
CA ARG A 151 -1.01 1.44 0.43
C ARG A 151 -0.83 0.72 -0.89
N MET A 152 0.36 0.20 -1.15
CA MET A 152 0.66 -0.49 -2.40
C MET A 152 1.27 -1.87 -2.13
N ASP A 153 0.68 -2.89 -2.74
CA ASP A 153 1.23 -4.24 -2.82
C ASP A 153 1.72 -4.46 -4.24
N LEU A 154 3.03 -4.29 -4.41
CA LEU A 154 3.68 -4.23 -5.70
C LEU A 154 4.39 -5.53 -5.99
N ASP A 155 4.38 -5.91 -7.25
CA ASP A 155 5.23 -6.97 -7.74
C ASP A 155 6.63 -6.43 -8.04
N ASP A 156 6.70 -5.34 -8.81
CA ASP A 156 7.92 -4.64 -9.23
C ASP A 156 7.96 -3.22 -8.64
N CYS A 157 8.61 -3.04 -7.48
CA CYS A 157 8.78 -1.70 -6.89
C CYS A 157 9.58 -0.72 -7.76
N PRO A 158 10.73 -1.09 -8.38
CA PRO A 158 11.50 -0.17 -9.21
C PRO A 158 10.66 0.52 -10.29
N ALA A 159 9.71 -0.20 -10.88
CA ALA A 159 8.82 0.35 -11.91
C ALA A 159 7.79 1.37 -11.39
N VAL A 160 7.47 1.39 -10.09
CA VAL A 160 6.36 2.20 -9.55
C VAL A 160 6.86 3.39 -8.73
N LEU A 161 7.94 3.22 -7.95
CA LEU A 161 8.45 4.25 -7.04
C LEU A 161 8.73 5.60 -7.72
N PRO A 162 9.34 5.67 -8.93
CA PRO A 162 9.56 6.94 -9.60
C PRO A 162 8.28 7.74 -9.86
N PHE A 163 7.12 7.07 -9.92
CA PHE A 163 5.83 7.69 -10.18
C PHE A 163 5.11 8.20 -8.94
N LEU A 164 5.45 7.73 -7.73
CA LEU A 164 4.98 8.38 -6.50
C LEU A 164 5.36 9.86 -6.45
N ASN A 165 6.49 10.19 -7.08
CA ASN A 165 6.98 11.57 -7.22
C ASN A 165 6.10 12.42 -8.14
N HIS A 166 5.36 11.79 -9.05
CA HIS A 166 4.49 12.50 -9.99
C HIS A 166 3.16 12.89 -9.37
N ILE A 167 2.78 12.32 -8.22
CA ILE A 167 1.55 12.70 -7.52
C ILE A 167 1.61 14.17 -7.12
N HIS A 168 2.79 14.69 -6.76
CA HIS A 168 2.90 16.06 -6.33
C HIS A 168 4.29 16.67 -6.59
N THR A 169 4.29 17.90 -7.11
CA THR A 169 5.49 18.73 -7.34
C THR A 169 6.16 19.23 -6.05
N ASP A 170 5.38 19.61 -5.04
CA ASP A 170 5.85 20.22 -3.77
C ASP A 170 5.57 19.45 -2.44
N SER A 171 4.36 18.90 -2.15
CA SER A 171 4.07 18.24 -0.85
C SER A 171 2.80 17.36 -0.84
N LEU A 172 2.74 16.33 0.03
CA LEU A 172 1.49 15.60 0.32
C LEU A 172 1.01 15.96 1.74
N PRO A 173 0.34 17.12 1.93
CA PRO A 173 0.14 17.72 3.25
C PRO A 173 -0.79 16.92 4.15
N SER A 174 -1.67 16.10 3.56
CA SER A 174 -2.62 15.25 4.30
C SER A 174 -2.13 13.82 4.48
N LEU A 175 -1.01 13.42 3.88
CA LEU A 175 -0.56 12.03 3.90
C LEU A 175 -0.12 11.64 5.31
N ARG A 176 -0.81 10.64 5.86
CA ARG A 176 -0.58 10.05 7.18
C ARG A 176 0.01 8.66 7.08
N ILE A 177 -0.31 7.91 6.03
CA ILE A 177 0.16 6.52 5.86
C ILE A 177 0.78 6.35 4.48
N LEU A 178 2.04 5.92 4.45
CA LEU A 178 2.71 5.44 3.25
C LEU A 178 3.19 4.02 3.52
N SER A 179 2.53 3.04 2.90
CA SER A 179 2.85 1.62 3.09
C SER A 179 3.05 0.95 1.74
N LEU A 180 4.27 0.57 1.47
CA LEU A 180 4.67 -0.13 0.26
C LEU A 180 5.12 -1.54 0.64
N SER A 181 4.74 -2.51 -0.17
CA SER A 181 5.19 -3.89 -0.07
C SER A 181 5.62 -4.38 -1.44
N CYS A 182 6.62 -5.26 -1.47
CA CYS A 182 7.16 -5.85 -2.67
C CYS A 182 7.12 -7.37 -2.53
N ARG A 183 6.48 -8.06 -3.48
CA ARG A 183 6.42 -9.53 -3.46
C ARG A 183 7.65 -10.17 -4.06
N ARG A 184 8.19 -9.56 -5.12
CA ARG A 184 9.20 -10.20 -5.97
C ARG A 184 10.61 -9.74 -5.79
N CYS A 185 10.85 -8.85 -4.85
CA CYS A 185 12.17 -8.30 -4.64
C CYS A 185 13.18 -9.43 -4.42
N PRO A 186 13.93 -9.81 -5.47
CA PRO A 186 14.75 -10.99 -5.42
C PRO A 186 15.89 -10.59 -4.51
N HIS A 187 16.07 -11.33 -3.43
CA HIS A 187 17.29 -11.23 -2.66
C HIS A 187 18.54 -11.59 -3.50
N ASP A 188 18.39 -12.01 -4.76
CA ASP A 188 19.46 -12.64 -5.54
C ASP A 188 19.97 -11.81 -6.74
N ASP A 189 19.27 -10.78 -7.21
CA ASP A 189 19.77 -9.91 -8.30
C ASP A 189 20.14 -8.52 -7.74
N TYR A 190 21.24 -8.53 -6.96
CA TYR A 190 21.69 -7.47 -6.06
C TYR A 190 21.94 -6.09 -6.69
N ASP A 191 21.96 -5.99 -8.03
CA ASP A 191 22.21 -4.73 -8.73
C ASP A 191 20.96 -3.87 -8.92
N TYR A 192 19.74 -4.44 -8.81
CA TYR A 192 18.51 -3.67 -8.97
C TYR A 192 18.02 -3.08 -7.64
N ARG A 193 18.72 -2.04 -7.17
CA ARG A 193 18.20 -1.18 -6.09
C ARG A 193 16.98 -0.43 -6.63
N CYS A 194 15.84 -0.49 -5.92
CA CYS A 194 14.71 0.35 -6.27
C CYS A 194 15.12 1.81 -6.04
N GLY A 195 14.77 2.69 -6.97
CA GLY A 195 15.02 4.11 -6.84
C GLY A 195 14.37 4.71 -5.58
N ASP A 196 14.75 5.93 -5.28
CA ASP A 196 14.28 6.66 -4.10
C ASP A 196 12.75 6.77 -4.09
N VAL A 197 12.14 6.43 -2.95
CA VAL A 197 10.68 6.43 -2.80
C VAL A 197 10.10 7.84 -2.96
N LEU A 198 10.84 8.89 -2.56
CA LEU A 198 10.48 10.31 -2.69
C LEU A 198 11.75 11.21 -2.76
N PRO A 199 11.99 12.03 -3.80
CA PRO A 199 13.14 12.92 -3.94
C PRO A 199 13.03 14.15 -3.04
N SER A 200 14.16 14.78 -2.76
CA SER A 200 14.61 15.23 -1.43
C SER A 200 13.88 16.35 -0.68
N ASP A 201 12.83 17.00 -1.19
CA ASP A 201 12.29 18.22 -0.54
C ASP A 201 10.80 18.18 -0.15
N ASN A 202 10.03 17.13 -0.52
CA ASN A 202 8.59 17.14 -0.24
C ASN A 202 8.32 16.94 1.26
N ALA A 203 7.85 17.98 1.95
CA ALA A 203 7.42 17.85 3.33
C ALA A 203 6.23 16.86 3.42
N LEU A 204 6.35 15.85 4.29
CA LEU A 204 5.27 14.98 4.71
C LEU A 204 4.92 15.28 6.18
N PRO A 205 4.41 16.49 6.49
CA PRO A 205 4.35 17.01 7.86
C PRO A 205 3.40 16.20 8.77
N ARG A 206 2.52 15.39 8.18
CA ARG A 206 1.50 14.60 8.89
C ARG A 206 1.74 13.10 8.80
N LEU A 207 2.89 12.65 8.30
CA LEU A 207 3.17 11.23 8.17
C LEU A 207 3.23 10.58 9.56
N GLU A 208 2.36 9.60 9.78
CA GLU A 208 2.22 8.83 11.02
C GLU A 208 2.75 7.41 10.88
N GLU A 209 2.60 6.81 9.70
CA GLU A 209 3.05 5.45 9.37
C GLU A 209 3.85 5.45 8.07
N LEU A 210 5.08 4.94 8.14
CA LEU A 210 5.94 4.68 6.98
C LEU A 210 6.30 3.20 6.97
N SER A 211 5.93 2.49 5.91
CA SER A 211 6.34 1.11 5.67
C SER A 211 6.89 0.98 4.26
N LEU A 212 8.11 0.48 4.16
CA LEU A 212 8.89 0.37 2.94
C LEU A 212 9.40 -1.06 2.76
N PRO A 213 9.37 -1.62 1.55
CA PRO A 213 9.87 -2.96 1.28
C PRO A 213 11.41 -3.01 1.32
N PRO A 214 12.02 -4.19 1.54
CA PRO A 214 13.48 -4.32 1.68
C PRO A 214 14.31 -3.79 0.51
N CYS A 215 13.74 -3.80 -0.69
CA CYS A 215 14.36 -3.36 -1.93
C CYS A 215 14.39 -1.83 -2.13
N SER A 216 13.63 -1.10 -1.33
CA SER A 216 13.48 0.34 -1.44
C SER A 216 14.47 1.06 -0.56
N ARG A 217 14.61 2.37 -0.73
CA ARG A 217 15.53 3.16 0.09
C ARG A 217 14.84 4.44 0.52
N TRP A 218 15.02 4.76 1.79
CA TRP A 218 14.74 6.09 2.30
C TRP A 218 16.05 6.89 2.23
N THR A 219 16.27 7.56 1.11
CA THR A 219 17.52 8.33 0.88
C THR A 219 17.52 9.70 1.51
N ARG A 220 16.37 10.14 2.05
CA ARG A 220 16.28 11.43 2.68
C ARG A 220 16.94 11.40 4.06
N PRO A 221 17.66 12.47 4.44
CA PRO A 221 17.95 12.66 5.85
C PRO A 221 16.62 12.69 6.58
N TRP A 222 16.54 11.96 7.69
CA TRP A 222 15.38 11.99 8.54
C TRP A 222 15.26 13.41 9.12
N THR A 223 14.42 14.23 8.50
CA THR A 223 14.08 15.56 8.99
C THR A 223 12.98 15.43 10.05
N SER A 224 12.86 16.44 10.91
CA SER A 224 11.89 16.44 12.01
C SER A 224 10.51 16.02 11.55
N SER A 225 10.11 14.80 11.92
CA SER A 225 8.86 14.14 11.57
C SER A 225 8.11 13.84 12.87
N PRO A 226 7.63 14.88 13.57
CA PRO A 226 7.08 14.74 14.92
C PRO A 226 5.79 13.93 14.98
N ALA A 227 5.11 13.74 13.84
CA ALA A 227 3.90 12.94 13.74
C ALA A 227 4.18 11.43 13.57
N LEU A 228 5.41 11.04 13.22
CA LEU A 228 5.73 9.67 12.81
C LEU A 228 5.76 8.74 14.02
N ARG A 229 4.86 7.75 14.03
CA ARG A 229 4.66 6.79 15.12
C ARG A 229 5.11 5.38 14.75
N ALA A 230 5.00 5.01 13.48
CA ALA A 230 5.41 3.70 13.02
C ALA A 230 6.34 3.83 11.81
N VAL A 231 7.52 3.22 11.90
CA VAL A 231 8.49 3.12 10.82
C VAL A 231 8.82 1.66 10.59
N SER A 232 8.71 1.22 9.35
CA SER A 232 9.20 -0.04 8.83
C SER A 232 10.02 0.25 7.59
N CYS A 233 11.34 0.15 7.64
CA CYS A 233 12.16 0.44 6.48
C CYS A 233 13.45 -0.40 6.42
N PRO A 234 14.01 -0.58 5.22
CA PRO A 234 15.37 -1.02 5.08
C PRO A 234 16.36 0.05 5.55
N ILE A 235 17.48 -0.38 6.11
CA ILE A 235 18.62 0.47 6.51
C ILE A 235 19.92 -0.15 6.01
N ASP A 236 20.86 0.72 5.64
CA ASP A 236 22.18 0.31 5.17
C ASP A 236 23.19 0.31 6.33
N ASN A 237 23.01 1.19 7.32
CA ASN A 237 23.96 1.37 8.42
C ASN A 237 23.26 1.74 9.75
N THR A 238 24.03 1.79 10.84
CA THR A 238 23.52 2.13 12.17
C THR A 238 23.23 3.61 12.38
N ASP A 239 23.86 4.50 11.61
CA ASP A 239 23.64 5.94 11.70
C ASP A 239 22.24 6.32 11.23
N ASP A 240 21.66 5.55 10.30
CA ASP A 240 20.27 5.65 9.88
C ASP A 240 19.31 5.53 11.08
N ILE A 241 19.63 4.65 12.02
CA ILE A 241 18.78 4.37 13.20
C ILE A 241 18.78 5.55 14.15
N LEU A 242 19.96 6.09 14.45
CA LEU A 242 20.07 7.28 15.30
C LEU A 242 19.37 8.46 14.63
N SER A 243 19.52 8.61 13.31
CA SER A 243 18.83 9.62 12.53
C SER A 243 17.30 9.49 12.63
N ILE A 244 16.76 8.28 12.50
CA ILE A 244 15.31 8.00 12.69
C ILE A 244 14.87 8.39 14.10
N LEU A 245 15.57 7.93 15.12
CA LEU A 245 15.20 8.15 16.52
C LEU A 245 15.24 9.63 16.90
N HIS A 246 16.23 10.38 16.41
CA HIS A 246 16.33 11.82 16.62
C HIS A 246 15.26 12.60 15.86
N ALA A 247 14.92 12.18 14.65
CA ALA A 247 13.93 12.85 13.82
C ALA A 247 12.48 12.59 14.25
N CYS A 248 12.22 11.47 14.91
CA CYS A 248 10.87 10.97 15.20
C CYS A 248 10.62 10.82 16.71
N PRO A 249 10.43 11.93 17.45
CA PRO A 249 10.25 11.88 18.90
C PRO A 249 8.97 11.14 19.35
N ALA A 250 7.98 11.00 18.46
CA ALA A 250 6.72 10.31 18.73
C ALA A 250 6.74 8.82 18.31
N LEU A 251 7.90 8.25 17.98
CA LEU A 251 8.01 6.90 17.45
C LEU A 251 7.61 5.84 18.48
N GLU A 252 6.63 5.01 18.13
CA GLU A 252 6.10 3.90 18.93
C GLU A 252 6.53 2.53 18.37
N ILE A 253 6.70 2.41 17.05
CA ILE A 253 7.01 1.15 16.37
C ILE A 253 8.19 1.37 15.41
N LEU A 254 9.24 0.56 15.56
CA LEU A 254 10.41 0.60 14.68
C LEU A 254 10.76 -0.81 14.17
N HIS A 255 10.48 -1.06 12.90
CA HIS A 255 10.82 -2.30 12.22
C HIS A 255 11.94 -2.02 11.22
N LEU A 256 13.07 -2.70 11.38
CA LEU A 256 14.25 -2.46 10.57
C LEU A 256 14.64 -3.73 9.83
N THR A 257 14.91 -3.57 8.54
CA THR A 257 15.48 -4.62 7.70
C THR A 257 16.89 -4.19 7.32
N PHE A 258 17.90 -5.00 7.66
CA PHE A 258 19.28 -4.67 7.30
C PHE A 258 19.55 -5.16 5.89
N VAL A 259 19.91 -4.24 4.99
CA VAL A 259 20.29 -4.59 3.62
C VAL A 259 21.77 -4.91 3.63
N GLN A 260 22.14 -6.17 3.48
CA GLN A 260 23.54 -6.55 3.34
C GLN A 260 24.01 -6.20 1.93
N SER A 261 24.96 -5.27 1.81
CA SER A 261 25.70 -5.11 0.56
C SER A 261 26.71 -6.25 0.46
N VAL A 262 26.32 -7.37 -0.14
CA VAL A 262 27.24 -8.44 -0.48
C VAL A 262 28.11 -7.94 -1.65
N GLN A 263 29.30 -7.42 -1.35
CA GLN A 263 30.32 -7.21 -2.38
C GLN A 263 30.86 -8.60 -2.74
N SER A 264 30.32 -9.18 -3.81
CA SER A 264 30.59 -10.54 -4.25
C SER A 264 32.02 -10.66 -4.77
N ASP A 265 32.86 -11.44 -4.09
CA ASP A 265 34.01 -12.13 -4.71
C ASP A 265 34.44 -13.42 -3.95
N SER A 266 33.82 -13.81 -2.82
CA SER A 266 34.16 -15.08 -2.16
C SER A 266 32.97 -15.84 -1.56
N GLU A 267 33.01 -17.18 -1.62
CA GLU A 267 31.95 -18.08 -1.14
C GLU A 267 31.87 -18.16 0.41
N ASP A 268 32.83 -17.57 1.14
CA ASP A 268 32.80 -17.46 2.60
C ASP A 268 31.90 -16.31 3.13
N LEU A 269 31.26 -15.54 2.22
CA LEU A 269 30.58 -14.28 2.56
C LEU A 269 29.27 -14.44 3.34
N GLU A 270 28.48 -15.51 3.15
CA GLU A 270 27.20 -15.66 3.88
C GLU A 270 27.42 -15.75 5.38
N THR A 271 28.42 -16.53 5.81
CA THR A 271 28.74 -16.69 7.24
C THR A 271 29.25 -15.38 7.83
N MET A 272 30.09 -14.66 7.09
CA MET A 272 30.60 -13.34 7.49
C MET A 272 29.48 -12.30 7.58
N ALA A 273 28.54 -12.30 6.65
CA ALA A 273 27.44 -11.33 6.63
C ALA A 273 26.51 -11.52 7.84
N CYS A 274 26.19 -12.77 8.21
CA CYS A 274 25.47 -13.07 9.45
C CYS A 274 26.22 -12.58 10.70
N ILE A 275 27.55 -12.76 10.76
CA ILE A 275 28.37 -12.28 11.88
C ILE A 275 28.36 -10.75 11.95
N HIS A 276 28.53 -10.05 10.83
CA HIS A 276 28.49 -8.60 10.77
C HIS A 276 27.13 -8.04 11.19
N SER A 277 26.02 -8.63 10.73
CA SER A 277 24.68 -8.25 11.17
C SER A 277 24.47 -8.49 12.68
N ALA A 278 24.96 -9.60 13.22
CA ALA A 278 24.88 -9.88 14.66
C ALA A 278 25.70 -8.89 15.50
N VAL A 279 26.91 -8.54 15.04
CA VAL A 279 27.75 -7.54 15.71
C VAL A 279 27.09 -6.16 15.66
N ALA A 280 26.67 -5.70 14.48
CA ALA A 280 26.00 -4.41 14.31
C ALA A 280 24.73 -4.32 15.18
N LEU A 281 23.93 -5.38 15.22
CA LEU A 281 22.77 -5.47 16.09
C LEU A 281 23.16 -5.41 17.57
N SER A 282 24.24 -6.08 17.98
CA SER A 282 24.73 -6.03 19.37
C SER A 282 25.21 -4.62 19.78
N GLU A 283 25.88 -3.90 18.89
CA GLU A 283 26.34 -2.53 19.15
C GLU A 283 25.18 -1.54 19.18
N MET A 284 24.22 -1.73 18.28
CA MET A 284 22.97 -0.99 18.25
C MET A 284 22.18 -1.20 19.55
N LEU A 285 22.02 -2.44 20.01
CA LEU A 285 21.40 -2.75 21.30
C LEU A 285 22.10 -2.03 22.46
N ARG A 286 23.44 -1.91 22.40
CA ARG A 286 24.23 -1.21 23.41
C ARG A 286 23.99 0.30 23.39
N HIS A 287 23.89 0.92 22.21
CA HIS A 287 23.61 2.36 22.06
C HIS A 287 22.19 2.70 22.49
N VAL A 288 21.22 1.92 22.00
CA VAL A 288 19.80 2.11 22.30
C VAL A 288 19.51 1.99 23.81
N ARG A 289 20.17 1.06 24.51
CA ARG A 289 20.06 0.91 25.98
C ARG A 289 20.66 2.07 26.77
N ARG A 290 21.55 2.89 26.17
CA ARG A 290 22.20 4.02 26.85
C ARG A 290 21.42 5.32 26.71
N LEU A 291 20.36 5.36 25.89
CA LEU A 291 19.55 6.57 25.74
C LEU A 291 18.73 6.82 27.03
N PRO A 292 18.95 7.95 27.72
CA PRO A 292 18.44 8.17 29.07
C PRO A 292 16.90 8.30 29.16
N ASP A 293 16.21 8.57 28.05
CA ASP A 293 14.78 8.94 28.04
C ASP A 293 13.89 8.04 27.16
N HIS A 294 14.41 6.93 26.61
CA HIS A 294 13.62 6.09 25.70
C HIS A 294 12.95 4.88 26.38
N PRO A 295 11.72 4.53 25.95
CA PRO A 295 10.96 3.40 26.48
C PRO A 295 11.72 2.07 26.33
N ARG A 296 11.48 1.14 27.26
CA ARG A 296 12.10 -0.19 27.23
C ARG A 296 11.82 -0.89 25.90
N PHE A 297 12.89 -1.32 25.25
CA PHE A 297 12.86 -1.97 23.94
C PHE A 297 12.62 -3.48 24.08
N LEU A 298 11.69 -4.03 23.30
CA LEU A 298 11.54 -5.48 23.13
C LEU A 298 12.07 -5.89 21.76
N PHE A 299 12.96 -6.88 21.76
CA PHE A 299 13.66 -7.34 20.57
C PHE A 299 13.22 -8.74 20.19
N TYR A 300 12.89 -8.92 18.91
CA TYR A 300 12.53 -10.21 18.32
C TYR A 300 13.41 -10.45 17.10
N PRO A 301 14.55 -11.15 17.27
CA PRO A 301 15.41 -11.50 16.15
C PRO A 301 14.74 -12.57 15.29
N SER A 302 14.72 -12.35 13.98
CA SER A 302 14.57 -13.41 12.97
C SER A 302 15.83 -13.44 12.09
N ALA A 303 16.02 -14.50 11.32
CA ALA A 303 17.24 -14.69 10.51
C ALA A 303 17.50 -13.56 9.50
N ILE A 304 16.47 -12.78 9.12
CA ILE A 304 16.55 -11.77 8.04
C ILE A 304 16.01 -10.41 8.49
N THR A 305 15.10 -10.35 9.47
CA THR A 305 14.48 -9.10 9.94
C THR A 305 14.57 -8.97 11.46
N THR A 306 14.84 -7.75 11.93
CA THR A 306 14.82 -7.44 13.35
C THR A 306 13.67 -6.50 13.66
N LYS A 307 12.74 -6.97 14.48
CA LYS A 307 11.66 -6.12 14.96
C LYS A 307 11.98 -5.54 16.33
N ILE A 308 11.94 -4.21 16.41
CA ILE A 308 12.19 -3.45 17.63
C ILE A 308 10.88 -2.77 18.05
N LEU A 309 10.28 -3.24 19.12
CA LEU A 309 9.07 -2.62 19.67
C LEU A 309 9.48 -1.59 20.74
N LEU A 310 9.08 -0.33 20.54
CA LEU A 310 9.29 0.76 21.49
C LEU A 310 8.10 0.79 22.45
N ARG A 311 8.29 0.33 23.68
CA ARG A 311 7.15 0.14 24.60
C ARG A 311 6.81 1.44 25.34
N THR A 312 6.03 2.32 24.73
CA THR A 312 5.52 3.57 25.37
C THR A 312 4.40 3.35 26.40
N GLY A 313 4.01 2.10 26.70
CA GLY A 313 3.17 1.79 27.87
C GLY A 313 1.89 0.97 27.66
N ARG A 314 1.62 0.39 26.49
CA ARG A 314 0.54 -0.61 26.31
C ARG A 314 1.06 -1.83 25.53
N SER A 315 0.72 -3.04 25.97
CA SER A 315 1.22 -4.30 25.40
C SER A 315 0.63 -4.59 24.01
N VAL A 316 1.31 -5.38 23.15
CA VAL A 316 0.74 -6.48 22.33
C VAL A 316 1.85 -7.31 21.63
N HIS A 317 1.45 -8.56 21.33
CA HIS A 317 2.03 -9.73 20.65
C HIS A 317 2.84 -9.58 19.34
N LEU A 318 3.56 -10.67 19.01
CA LEU A 318 4.10 -10.97 17.68
C LEU A 318 3.80 -12.40 17.23
N SER A 319 3.34 -12.53 15.99
CA SER A 319 3.15 -13.75 15.20
C SER A 319 4.27 -13.92 14.18
N ASN A 320 4.53 -15.18 13.81
CA ASN A 320 5.52 -15.62 12.86
C ASN A 320 4.81 -15.99 11.55
N THR A 321 5.16 -15.36 10.42
CA THR A 321 4.67 -15.79 9.10
C THR A 321 5.85 -15.90 8.14
N SER A 322 6.59 -17.00 8.28
CA SER A 322 7.26 -17.65 7.16
C SER A 322 6.37 -18.81 6.70
N THR A 323 5.40 -18.54 5.83
CA THR A 323 4.77 -19.61 5.05
C THR A 323 5.72 -19.96 3.90
N LEU A 324 6.73 -20.77 4.19
CA LEU A 324 7.38 -21.58 3.18
C LEU A 324 6.35 -22.62 2.71
N GLN A 325 5.56 -22.28 1.69
CA GLN A 325 4.89 -23.31 0.90
C GLN A 325 5.96 -23.98 0.06
N SER A 326 6.50 -25.09 0.57
CA SER A 326 7.26 -26.05 -0.23
C SER A 326 6.30 -26.69 -1.24
N THR A 327 6.23 -26.17 -2.44
CA THR A 327 5.78 -26.96 -3.59
C THR A 327 6.96 -27.81 -4.05
N LEU A 328 7.08 -29.00 -3.49
CA LEU A 328 7.72 -30.13 -4.19
C LEU A 328 6.72 -30.68 -5.22
N PRO A 329 7.21 -31.26 -6.33
CA PRO A 329 6.44 -31.54 -7.54
C PRO A 329 5.26 -32.50 -7.36
#